data_AF-A0A932PDC1-F1
#
_entry.id   AF-A0A932PDC1-F1
#
_cell.length_a   1.000
_cell.length_b   1.000
_cell.length_c   1.000
_cell.angle_alpha   90.00
_cell.angle_beta   90.00
_cell.angle_gamma   90.00
#
_symmetry.space_group_name_H-M   'P 1'
#
loop_
_entity.id
_entity.type
_entity.pdbx_description
1 polymer ?
#
loop_
_entity_poly.entity_id
_entity_poly.type
_entity_poly.pdbx_seq_one_letter_code
_entity_poly.pdbx_strand_id
1 'polypeptide(L)'
;MSTQSILTARSGAACERRFVPASLLSTAALVLATTATLTWLSPPTVRSAEELLPKHVTPETLKAVRAGMDYLARNQGSTGGWQSDSGWGAYPVAVTSLAGMAFLANGNSPTRGPYAPQVRATAEYLIKCTHSNGLLSSGASPDGSDGDSRGPMHGHGFALLFLASVYGMETKESVRVQMKDAIDKAIILTARAQSSYGGWTYSPGGGDEGSVTVT
;
A
#
# COMPACT_ATOMS: atom_id res chain seq x y z
N MET A 1 -15.15 78.92 30.22
CA MET A 1 -13.68 79.05 30.34
C MET A 1 -13.08 77.97 29.44
N SER A 2 -12.25 78.18 28.44
CA SER A 2 -11.62 79.32 27.77
C SER A 2 -10.99 78.68 26.51
N THR A 3 -11.40 79.00 25.28
CA THR A 3 -10.64 79.78 24.27
C THR A 3 -9.14 79.44 24.23
N GLN A 4 -8.53 78.95 23.12
CA GLN A 4 -8.17 79.64 21.85
C GLN A 4 -7.81 78.59 20.76
N SER A 5 -8.30 78.65 19.50
CA SER A 5 -7.81 79.40 18.30
C SER A 5 -6.41 78.94 17.80
N ILE A 6 -6.23 78.58 16.51
CA ILE A 6 -5.81 79.47 15.40
C ILE A 6 -6.04 78.84 14.00
N LEU A 7 -6.37 79.72 13.04
CA LEU A 7 -6.53 79.66 11.57
C LEU A 7 -5.41 78.93 10.77
N THR A 8 -5.58 78.50 9.50
CA THR A 8 -5.55 79.37 8.29
C THR A 8 -6.01 78.68 6.98
N ALA A 9 -6.71 79.49 6.16
CA ALA A 9 -7.20 79.44 4.76
C ALA A 9 -6.54 78.52 3.69
N ARG A 10 -7.15 78.17 2.53
CA ARG A 10 -7.62 79.06 1.44
C ARG A 10 -8.35 78.29 0.30
N SER A 11 -9.36 78.96 -0.28
CA SER A 11 -9.63 79.20 -1.73
C SER A 11 -9.82 78.05 -2.73
N GLY A 12 -10.94 78.11 -3.48
CA GLY A 12 -11.38 77.13 -4.47
C GLY A 12 -10.81 77.28 -5.89
N ALA A 13 -11.30 76.42 -6.80
CA ALA A 13 -11.25 76.60 -8.24
C ALA A 13 -12.35 75.75 -8.91
N ALA A 14 -12.88 76.32 -10.00
CA ALA A 14 -14.10 75.94 -10.69
C ALA A 14 -14.00 74.63 -11.50
N CYS A 15 -15.17 74.03 -11.72
CA CYS A 15 -15.41 72.91 -12.62
C CYS A 15 -15.33 73.39 -14.08
N GLU A 16 -14.27 73.03 -14.80
CA GLU A 16 -14.23 73.12 -16.26
C GLU A 16 -14.48 71.73 -16.87
N ARG A 17 -15.59 71.59 -17.59
CA ARG A 17 -15.91 70.41 -18.39
C ARG A 17 -15.12 70.46 -19.71
N ARG A 18 -14.12 69.59 -19.86
CA ARG A 18 -13.47 69.36 -21.17
C ARG A 18 -14.29 68.36 -21.98
N PHE A 19 -14.79 68.83 -23.12
CA PHE A 19 -15.42 68.03 -24.16
C PHE A 19 -14.33 67.25 -24.92
N VAL A 20 -14.44 65.91 -24.96
CA VAL A 20 -13.58 65.05 -25.79
C VAL A 20 -14.38 64.62 -27.03
N PRO A 21 -13.88 64.84 -28.26
CA PRO A 21 -14.62 64.52 -29.47
C PRO A 21 -14.70 63.00 -29.73
N ALA A 22 -15.86 62.56 -30.22
CA ALA A 22 -16.29 61.16 -30.32
C ALA A 22 -15.58 60.29 -31.39
N SER A 23 -14.59 60.81 -32.12
CA SER A 23 -13.94 60.10 -33.23
C SER A 23 -12.77 59.18 -32.83
N LEU A 24 -12.35 59.19 -31.56
CA LEU A 24 -11.23 58.35 -31.06
C LEU A 24 -11.68 57.03 -30.39
N LEU A 25 -12.98 56.79 -30.24
CA LEU A 25 -13.50 55.63 -29.50
C LEU A 25 -13.67 54.36 -30.35
N SER A 26 -13.58 54.44 -31.68
CA SER A 26 -13.95 53.30 -32.55
C SER A 26 -12.82 52.31 -32.87
N THR A 27 -11.55 52.66 -32.65
CA THR A 27 -10.41 51.75 -32.93
C THR A 27 -9.91 51.01 -31.68
N ALA A 28 -10.12 51.56 -30.48
CA ALA A 28 -9.68 50.92 -29.24
C ALA A 28 -10.53 49.69 -28.86
N ALA A 29 -11.81 49.65 -29.22
CA ALA A 29 -12.71 48.56 -28.87
C ALA A 29 -12.42 47.24 -29.61
N LEU A 30 -11.81 47.28 -30.80
CA LEU A 30 -11.57 46.09 -31.62
C LEU A 30 -10.27 45.34 -31.24
N VAL A 31 -9.31 46.02 -30.63
CA VAL A 31 -8.03 45.42 -30.18
C VAL A 31 -8.17 44.76 -28.79
N LEU A 32 -9.09 45.26 -27.96
CA LEU A 32 -9.39 44.68 -26.64
C LEU A 32 -10.30 43.43 -26.72
N ALA A 33 -11.13 43.30 -27.76
CA ALA A 33 -12.00 42.14 -27.93
C ALA A 33 -11.29 40.89 -28.49
N THR A 34 -10.17 41.05 -29.18
CA THR A 34 -9.37 39.94 -29.73
C THR A 34 -8.34 39.38 -28.75
N THR A 35 -7.91 40.16 -27.75
CA THR A 35 -6.99 39.69 -26.69
C THR A 35 -7.73 38.97 -25.55
N ALA A 36 -9.01 39.27 -25.33
CA ALA A 36 -9.81 38.65 -24.27
C ALA A 36 -10.35 37.24 -24.62
N THR A 37 -10.37 36.85 -25.89
CA THR A 37 -10.90 35.54 -26.34
C THR A 37 -9.83 34.45 -26.46
N LEU A 38 -8.54 34.82 -26.51
CA LEU A 38 -7.43 33.87 -26.63
C LEU A 38 -6.84 33.39 -25.29
N THR A 39 -7.18 34.04 -24.17
CA THR A 39 -6.71 33.61 -22.84
C THR A 39 -7.55 32.51 -22.20
N TRP A 40 -8.75 32.23 -22.74
CA TRP A 40 -9.66 31.20 -22.22
C TRP A 40 -9.44 29.80 -22.82
N LEU A 41 -8.61 29.66 -23.87
CA LEU A 41 -8.32 28.37 -24.51
C LEU A 41 -7.02 27.71 -24.05
N SER A 42 -6.33 28.25 -23.04
CA SER A 42 -5.24 27.51 -22.43
C SER A 42 -5.84 26.41 -21.55
N PRO A 43 -5.73 25.11 -21.89
CA PRO A 43 -6.05 24.07 -20.93
C PRO A 43 -5.22 24.35 -19.68
N PRO A 44 -5.76 24.15 -18.46
CA PRO A 44 -4.95 24.26 -17.27
C PRO A 44 -3.72 23.40 -17.51
N THR A 45 -2.55 24.03 -17.50
CA THR A 45 -1.30 23.30 -17.47
C THR A 45 -1.36 22.57 -16.14
N VAL A 46 -1.84 21.34 -16.18
CA VAL A 46 -1.58 20.36 -15.13
C VAL A 46 -0.07 20.23 -15.19
N ARG A 47 0.64 21.10 -14.46
CA ARG A 47 1.96 20.76 -13.97
C ARG A 47 1.71 19.44 -13.29
N SER A 48 2.13 18.35 -13.93
CA SER A 48 2.36 17.10 -13.23
C SER A 48 3.10 17.54 -11.98
N ALA A 49 2.46 17.46 -10.82
CA ALA A 49 3.15 17.72 -9.58
C ALA A 49 4.36 16.79 -9.69
N GLU A 50 5.56 17.36 -9.74
CA GLU A 50 6.78 16.56 -9.73
C GLU A 50 6.60 15.68 -8.51
N GLU A 51 6.34 14.39 -8.73
CA GLU A 51 6.03 13.48 -7.64
C GLU A 51 7.30 13.45 -6.82
N LEU A 52 7.32 14.15 -5.70
CA LEU A 52 8.48 14.25 -4.83
C LEU A 52 8.66 12.89 -4.18
N LEU A 53 9.34 12.01 -4.90
CA LEU A 53 9.68 10.69 -4.43
C LEU A 53 10.74 10.81 -3.32
N PRO A 54 10.74 9.90 -2.33
CA PRO A 54 11.82 9.83 -1.35
C PRO A 54 13.20 9.74 -2.02
N LYS A 55 14.25 10.21 -1.35
CA LYS A 55 15.62 10.37 -1.90
C LYS A 55 16.19 9.18 -2.71
N HIS A 56 15.74 7.95 -2.44
CA HIS A 56 16.21 6.73 -3.13
C HIS A 56 15.14 6.02 -3.96
N VAL A 57 13.97 6.62 -4.14
CA VAL A 57 12.91 6.08 -4.99
C VAL A 57 12.97 6.85 -6.30
N THR A 58 13.67 6.29 -7.29
CA THR A 58 13.77 6.91 -8.63
C THR A 58 12.75 6.27 -9.59
N PRO A 59 12.48 6.88 -10.76
CA PRO A 59 11.67 6.26 -11.80
C PRO A 59 12.16 4.85 -12.18
N GLU A 60 13.47 4.62 -12.21
CA GLU A 60 14.09 3.32 -12.47
C GLU A 60 13.79 2.32 -11.35
N THR A 61 13.86 2.75 -10.08
CA THR A 61 13.47 1.94 -8.93
C THR A 61 12.00 1.54 -9.03
N LEU A 62 11.10 2.47 -9.36
CA LEU A 62 9.67 2.18 -9.53
C LEU A 62 9.42 1.20 -10.68
N LYS A 63 10.13 1.34 -11.79
CA LYS A 63 10.08 0.42 -12.92
C LYS A 63 10.55 -0.98 -12.52
N ALA A 64 11.64 -1.08 -11.76
CA ALA A 64 12.16 -2.36 -11.26
C ALA A 64 11.20 -3.04 -10.28
N VAL A 65 10.63 -2.28 -9.33
CA VAL A 65 9.60 -2.79 -8.40
C VAL A 65 8.41 -3.33 -9.19
N ARG A 66 7.88 -2.57 -10.15
CA ARG A 66 6.75 -3.01 -10.98
C ARG A 66 7.06 -4.30 -11.75
N ALA A 67 8.24 -4.39 -12.35
CA ALA A 67 8.67 -5.61 -13.03
C ALA A 67 8.74 -6.82 -12.09
N GLY A 68 9.19 -6.63 -10.85
CA GLY A 68 9.17 -7.65 -9.79
C GLY A 68 7.75 -8.06 -9.41
N MET A 69 6.85 -7.10 -9.21
CA MET A 69 5.42 -7.38 -8.93
C MET A 69 4.77 -8.17 -10.07
N ASP A 70 4.99 -7.77 -11.32
CA ASP A 70 4.48 -8.46 -12.50
C ASP A 70 5.08 -9.86 -12.66
N TYR A 71 6.33 -10.05 -12.26
CA TYR A 71 6.94 -11.37 -12.21
C TYR A 71 6.25 -12.25 -11.16
N LEU A 72 6.11 -11.77 -9.91
CA LEU A 72 5.42 -12.53 -8.86
C LEU A 72 4.02 -12.92 -9.28
N ALA A 73 3.25 -11.96 -9.82
CA ALA A 73 1.88 -12.17 -10.25
C ALA A 73 1.75 -13.22 -11.37
N ARG A 74 2.68 -13.23 -12.34
CA ARG A 74 2.69 -14.22 -13.43
C ARG A 74 3.15 -15.61 -12.99
N ASN A 75 3.90 -15.72 -11.90
CA ASN A 75 4.44 -16.99 -11.40
C ASN A 75 3.64 -17.57 -10.23
N GLN A 76 2.54 -16.92 -9.81
CA GLN A 76 1.63 -17.51 -8.82
C GLN A 76 0.92 -18.71 -9.43
N GLY A 77 0.94 -19.84 -8.73
CA GLY A 77 0.24 -21.05 -9.17
C GLY A 77 -1.27 -20.89 -9.13
N SER A 78 -1.98 -21.77 -9.84
CA SER A 78 -3.46 -21.79 -9.87
C SER A 78 -4.11 -22.05 -8.50
N THR A 79 -3.35 -22.63 -7.56
CA THR A 79 -3.78 -22.85 -6.17
C THR A 79 -3.61 -21.61 -5.29
N GLY A 80 -2.99 -20.54 -5.80
CA GLY A 80 -2.68 -19.31 -5.06
C GLY A 80 -1.31 -19.31 -4.37
N GLY A 81 -0.60 -20.45 -4.38
CA GLY A 81 0.75 -20.56 -3.81
C GLY A 81 1.86 -20.45 -4.85
N TRP A 82 3.07 -20.17 -4.36
CA TRP A 82 4.32 -20.32 -5.11
C TRP A 82 5.01 -21.60 -4.65
N GLN A 83 5.44 -22.41 -5.61
CA GLN A 83 6.25 -23.60 -5.33
C GLN A 83 7.73 -23.23 -5.41
N SER A 84 8.52 -23.81 -4.51
CA SER A 84 9.98 -23.74 -4.55
C SER A 84 10.51 -25.14 -4.80
N ASP A 85 10.93 -25.42 -6.03
CA ASP A 85 11.70 -26.61 -6.34
C ASP A 85 13.20 -26.28 -6.18
N SER A 86 13.58 -26.01 -4.94
CA SER A 86 14.98 -25.93 -4.57
C SER A 86 15.39 -27.32 -4.10
N GLY A 87 16.45 -27.90 -4.66
CA GLY A 87 16.99 -29.22 -4.25
C GLY A 87 17.42 -29.33 -2.77
N TRP A 88 17.17 -28.29 -1.96
CA TRP A 88 17.36 -28.18 -0.52
C TRP A 88 16.05 -28.36 0.29
N GLY A 89 14.94 -28.68 -0.38
CA GLY A 89 13.60 -28.81 0.20
C GLY A 89 12.65 -27.71 -0.26
N ALA A 90 11.35 -27.96 -0.11
CA ALA A 90 10.28 -27.04 -0.51
C ALA A 90 9.71 -26.29 0.70
N TYR A 91 9.62 -24.96 0.59
CA TYR A 91 9.05 -24.07 1.61
C TYR A 91 7.87 -23.23 1.08
N PRO A 92 6.83 -23.86 0.52
CA PRO A 92 5.80 -23.15 -0.23
C PRO A 92 5.00 -22.18 0.65
N VAL A 93 4.77 -22.46 1.94
CA VAL A 93 4.06 -21.53 2.84
C VAL A 93 4.90 -20.28 3.10
N ALA A 94 6.20 -20.44 3.38
CA ALA A 94 7.09 -19.30 3.60
C ALA A 94 7.19 -18.43 2.34
N VAL A 95 7.48 -19.03 1.19
CA VAL A 95 7.61 -18.31 -0.09
C VAL A 95 6.31 -17.61 -0.47
N THR A 96 5.17 -18.29 -0.32
CA THR A 96 3.85 -17.72 -0.63
C THR A 96 3.52 -16.54 0.28
N SER A 97 3.81 -16.65 1.57
CA SER A 97 3.58 -15.57 2.54
C SER A 97 4.44 -14.35 2.25
N LEU A 98 5.72 -14.54 1.93
CA LEU A 98 6.63 -13.45 1.57
C LEU A 98 6.22 -12.76 0.26
N ALA A 99 5.82 -13.52 -0.76
CA ALA A 99 5.25 -12.96 -1.99
C ALA A 99 3.98 -12.14 -1.70
N GLY A 100 3.11 -12.65 -0.83
CA GLY A 100 1.94 -11.94 -0.30
C GLY A 100 2.32 -10.61 0.36
N MET A 101 3.30 -10.64 1.27
CA MET A 101 3.78 -9.44 1.96
C MET A 101 4.36 -8.40 0.99
N ALA A 102 5.00 -8.82 -0.11
CA ALA A 102 5.47 -7.90 -1.15
C ALA A 102 4.31 -7.16 -1.83
N PHE A 103 3.19 -7.84 -2.12
CA PHE A 103 1.98 -7.19 -2.64
C PHE A 103 1.38 -6.18 -1.65
N LEU A 104 1.31 -6.54 -0.37
CA LEU A 104 0.83 -5.63 0.68
C LEU A 104 1.73 -4.40 0.83
N ALA A 105 3.05 -4.61 0.85
CA ALA A 105 4.04 -3.53 0.95
C ALA A 105 3.98 -2.58 -0.27
N ASN A 106 3.60 -3.09 -1.44
CA ASN A 106 3.35 -2.27 -2.63
C ASN A 106 2.00 -1.52 -2.60
N GLY A 107 1.17 -1.72 -1.56
CA GLY A 107 -0.12 -1.05 -1.39
C GLY A 107 -1.31 -1.78 -1.99
N ASN A 108 -1.18 -3.07 -2.30
CA ASN A 108 -2.30 -3.91 -2.75
C ASN A 108 -2.97 -4.58 -1.54
N SER A 109 -4.26 -4.86 -1.65
CA SER A 109 -5.03 -5.57 -0.64
C SER A 109 -5.92 -6.63 -1.30
N PRO A 110 -6.60 -7.51 -0.54
CA PRO A 110 -7.55 -8.47 -1.12
C PRO A 110 -8.70 -7.82 -1.92
N THR A 111 -8.93 -6.53 -1.73
CA THR A 111 -10.06 -5.76 -2.29
C THR A 111 -9.65 -4.58 -3.16
N ARG A 112 -8.37 -4.20 -3.21
CA ARG A 112 -7.89 -3.01 -3.92
C ARG A 112 -6.51 -3.23 -4.53
N GLY A 113 -6.30 -2.60 -5.68
CA GLY A 113 -5.01 -2.56 -6.37
C GLY A 113 -4.95 -3.54 -7.55
N PRO A 114 -4.00 -3.33 -8.47
CA PRO A 114 -3.86 -4.17 -9.66
C PRO A 114 -3.58 -5.65 -9.33
N TYR A 115 -2.96 -5.94 -8.18
CA TYR A 115 -2.64 -7.30 -7.76
C TYR A 115 -3.59 -7.85 -6.68
N ALA A 116 -4.78 -7.27 -6.52
CA ALA A 116 -5.77 -7.76 -5.56
C ALA A 116 -6.16 -9.24 -5.73
N PRO A 117 -6.31 -9.77 -6.97
CA PRO A 117 -6.57 -11.20 -7.17
C PRO A 117 -5.47 -12.08 -6.58
N GLN A 118 -4.21 -11.67 -6.72
CA GLN A 118 -3.05 -12.41 -6.22
C GLN A 118 -3.04 -12.44 -4.69
N VAL A 119 -3.28 -11.29 -4.05
CA VAL A 119 -3.37 -11.19 -2.57
C VAL A 119 -4.49 -12.08 -2.04
N ARG A 120 -5.66 -12.10 -2.69
CA ARG A 120 -6.78 -12.95 -2.30
C ARG A 120 -6.44 -14.43 -2.45
N ALA A 121 -5.84 -14.82 -3.57
CA ALA A 121 -5.43 -16.20 -3.81
C ALA A 121 -4.37 -16.65 -2.78
N THR A 122 -3.44 -15.79 -2.40
CA THR A 122 -2.47 -16.04 -1.32
C THR A 122 -3.19 -16.29 0.01
N ALA A 123 -4.15 -15.45 0.39
CA ALA A 123 -4.91 -15.62 1.62
C ALA A 123 -5.69 -16.94 1.63
N GLU A 124 -6.39 -17.26 0.55
CA GLU A 124 -7.13 -18.52 0.42
C GLU A 124 -6.23 -19.75 0.43
N TYR A 125 -5.03 -19.67 -0.17
CA TYR A 125 -4.02 -20.72 -0.11
C TYR A 125 -3.56 -20.95 1.33
N LEU A 126 -3.16 -19.90 2.05
CA LEU A 126 -2.63 -20.01 3.40
C LEU A 126 -3.69 -20.49 4.42
N ILE A 127 -4.95 -20.08 4.26
CA ILE A 127 -6.06 -20.62 5.06
C ILE A 127 -6.13 -22.15 4.91
N LYS A 128 -5.98 -22.68 3.69
CA LYS A 128 -5.99 -24.13 3.42
C LYS A 128 -4.77 -24.85 3.99
N CYS A 129 -3.67 -24.15 4.24
CA CYS A 129 -2.48 -24.68 4.91
C CYS A 129 -2.61 -24.75 6.44
N THR A 130 -3.77 -24.43 7.01
CA THR A 130 -3.97 -24.49 8.47
C THR A 130 -4.33 -25.89 8.92
N HIS A 131 -3.51 -26.47 9.78
CA HIS A 131 -3.75 -27.76 10.41
C HIS A 131 -4.68 -27.62 11.62
N SER A 132 -5.25 -28.74 12.07
CA SER A 132 -6.15 -28.75 13.24
C SER A 132 -5.48 -28.30 14.54
N ASN A 133 -4.17 -28.52 14.67
CA ASN A 133 -3.37 -28.07 15.81
C ASN A 133 -2.97 -26.58 15.74
N GLY A 134 -3.26 -25.90 14.62
CA GLY A 134 -2.88 -24.50 14.37
C GLY A 134 -1.56 -24.30 13.64
N LEU A 135 -0.85 -25.37 13.28
CA LEU A 135 0.33 -25.24 12.42
C LEU A 135 -0.09 -24.79 11.02
N LEU A 136 0.64 -23.81 10.49
CA LEU A 136 0.48 -23.31 9.13
C LEU A 136 1.65 -23.87 8.31
N SER A 137 1.39 -24.96 7.59
CA SER A 137 2.40 -25.61 6.73
C SER A 137 1.73 -26.29 5.54
N SER A 138 2.46 -26.39 4.43
CA SER A 138 2.00 -27.14 3.27
C SER A 138 2.38 -28.60 3.47
N GLY A 139 1.43 -29.50 3.32
CA GLY A 139 1.68 -30.93 3.51
C GLY A 139 1.49 -31.36 4.96
N ALA A 140 0.71 -32.42 5.11
CA ALA A 140 0.60 -33.26 6.28
C ALA A 140 0.84 -34.69 5.82
N SER A 141 1.95 -34.96 5.13
CA SER A 141 2.28 -36.34 4.81
C SER A 141 2.62 -37.05 6.13
N PRO A 142 1.94 -38.15 6.50
CA PRO A 142 2.15 -38.87 7.77
C PRO A 142 3.58 -39.36 8.00
N ASP A 143 4.40 -39.41 6.94
CA ASP A 143 5.81 -39.82 6.96
C ASP A 143 6.80 -38.63 6.95
N GLY A 144 6.31 -37.38 6.96
CA GLY A 144 7.13 -36.17 6.90
C GLY A 144 7.86 -35.96 5.57
N SER A 145 7.52 -36.67 4.49
CA SER A 145 8.24 -36.60 3.22
C SER A 145 7.86 -35.41 2.32
N ASP A 146 6.71 -34.77 2.55
CA ASP A 146 6.23 -33.66 1.71
C ASP A 146 5.92 -32.38 2.50
N GLY A 147 6.59 -31.29 2.09
CA GLY A 147 6.25 -29.90 2.38
C GLY A 147 6.65 -29.41 3.78
N ASP A 148 7.46 -28.35 3.82
CA ASP A 148 7.98 -27.69 5.03
C ASP A 148 8.70 -28.64 6.03
N SER A 149 8.98 -29.89 5.66
CA SER A 149 9.37 -31.02 6.52
C SER A 149 10.60 -30.82 7.41
N ARG A 150 11.45 -29.83 7.10
CA ARG A 150 12.68 -29.54 7.85
C ARG A 150 12.53 -28.40 8.85
N GLY A 151 11.43 -27.65 8.80
CA GLY A 151 11.21 -26.54 9.73
C GLY A 151 9.99 -25.68 9.41
N PRO A 152 8.77 -26.19 9.69
CA PRO A 152 7.54 -25.48 9.34
C PRO A 152 7.34 -24.17 10.12
N MET A 153 8.03 -23.96 11.24
CA MET A 153 7.83 -22.76 12.07
C MET A 153 8.19 -21.44 11.37
N HIS A 154 9.10 -21.44 10.39
CA HIS A 154 9.35 -20.25 9.57
C HIS A 154 8.18 -19.91 8.66
N GLY A 155 7.67 -20.91 7.92
CA GLY A 155 6.48 -20.74 7.08
C GLY A 155 5.29 -20.31 7.92
N HIS A 156 5.11 -20.93 9.09
CA HIS A 156 4.05 -20.61 10.03
C HIS A 156 4.07 -19.14 10.47
N GLY A 157 5.23 -18.62 10.88
CA GLY A 157 5.35 -17.22 11.29
C GLY A 157 5.02 -16.23 10.17
N PHE A 158 5.57 -16.44 8.97
CA PHE A 158 5.26 -15.57 7.83
C PHE A 158 3.79 -15.64 7.41
N ALA A 159 3.20 -16.84 7.46
CA ALA A 159 1.79 -17.02 7.13
C ALA A 159 0.88 -16.34 8.15
N LEU A 160 1.19 -16.47 9.44
CA LEU A 160 0.46 -15.79 10.51
C LEU A 160 0.53 -14.26 10.33
N LEU A 161 1.73 -13.72 10.09
CA LEU A 161 1.94 -12.28 9.84
C LEU A 161 1.11 -11.80 8.65
N PHE A 162 1.14 -12.52 7.53
CA PHE A 162 0.38 -12.15 6.34
C PHE A 162 -1.14 -12.20 6.61
N LEU A 163 -1.65 -13.31 7.16
CA LEU A 163 -3.08 -13.48 7.43
C LEU A 163 -3.60 -12.42 8.40
N ALA A 164 -2.85 -12.14 9.48
CA ALA A 164 -3.17 -11.06 10.41
C ALA A 164 -3.23 -9.69 9.73
N SER A 165 -2.31 -9.41 8.80
CA SER A 165 -2.27 -8.16 8.05
C SER A 165 -3.49 -7.97 7.13
N VAL A 166 -3.97 -9.04 6.50
CA VAL A 166 -5.12 -8.95 5.58
C VAL A 166 -6.49 -9.14 6.24
N TYR A 167 -6.54 -9.64 7.47
CA TYR A 167 -7.79 -9.91 8.20
C TYR A 167 -8.72 -8.69 8.27
N GLY A 168 -8.18 -7.52 8.60
CA GLY A 168 -8.94 -6.27 8.66
C GLY A 168 -9.37 -5.72 7.29
N MET A 169 -8.79 -6.24 6.19
CA MET A 169 -9.04 -5.77 4.82
C MET A 169 -10.02 -6.66 4.05
N GLU A 170 -10.24 -7.89 4.51
CA GLU A 170 -11.19 -8.82 3.90
C GLU A 170 -12.62 -8.29 4.04
N THR A 171 -13.45 -8.43 3.00
CA THR A 171 -14.85 -7.96 3.02
C THR A 171 -15.84 -9.11 2.97
N LYS A 172 -15.45 -10.26 2.42
CA LYS A 172 -16.27 -11.47 2.36
C LYS A 172 -16.27 -12.16 3.72
N GLU A 173 -17.42 -12.13 4.38
CA GLU A 173 -17.60 -12.68 5.73
C GLU A 173 -17.17 -14.15 5.84
N SER A 174 -17.54 -14.99 4.88
CA SER A 174 -17.18 -16.41 4.90
C SER A 174 -15.66 -16.65 4.89
N VAL A 175 -14.90 -15.79 4.21
CA VAL A 175 -13.42 -15.87 4.17
C VAL A 175 -12.84 -15.32 5.46
N ARG A 176 -13.36 -14.19 5.94
CA ARG A 176 -12.95 -13.60 7.23
C ARG A 176 -13.14 -14.56 8.40
N VAL A 177 -14.24 -15.32 8.44
CA VAL A 177 -14.47 -16.34 9.50
C VAL A 177 -13.41 -17.44 9.44
N GLN A 178 -13.13 -17.98 8.26
CA GLN A 178 -12.07 -19.00 8.08
C GLN A 178 -10.69 -18.47 8.44
N MET A 179 -10.40 -17.23 8.03
CA MET A 179 -9.15 -16.55 8.35
C MET A 179 -9.00 -16.32 9.85
N LYS A 180 -10.08 -15.91 10.53
CA LYS A 180 -10.07 -15.73 11.99
C LYS A 180 -9.73 -17.05 12.70
N ASP A 181 -10.39 -18.14 12.31
CA ASP A 181 -10.16 -19.46 12.88
C ASP A 181 -8.71 -19.92 12.68
N ALA A 182 -8.16 -19.72 11.48
CA ALA A 182 -6.75 -20.00 11.20
C ALA A 182 -5.80 -19.17 12.08
N ILE A 183 -6.04 -17.86 12.20
CA ILE A 183 -5.23 -16.94 13.03
C ILE A 183 -5.31 -17.33 14.51
N ASP A 184 -6.51 -17.56 15.05
CA ASP A 184 -6.70 -17.91 16.46
C ASP A 184 -5.93 -19.19 16.82
N LYS A 185 -6.06 -20.23 15.98
CA LYS A 185 -5.34 -21.50 16.18
C LYS A 185 -3.83 -21.33 16.07
N ALA A 186 -3.38 -20.55 15.08
CA ALA A 186 -1.96 -20.27 14.89
C ALA A 186 -1.36 -19.54 16.08
N ILE A 187 -2.02 -18.49 16.62
CA ILE A 187 -1.59 -17.78 17.83
C ILE A 187 -1.47 -18.74 19.02
N ILE A 188 -2.46 -19.63 19.21
CA ILE A 188 -2.42 -20.62 20.29
C ILE A 188 -1.23 -21.56 20.13
N LEU A 189 -0.97 -22.05 18.91
CA LEU A 189 0.20 -22.89 18.64
C LEU A 189 1.50 -22.11 18.90
N THR A 190 1.64 -20.89 18.40
CA THR A 190 2.83 -20.05 18.61
C THR A 190 3.10 -19.88 20.10
N ALA A 191 2.08 -19.53 20.90
CA ALA A 191 2.24 -19.37 22.34
C ALA A 191 2.64 -20.67 23.06
N ARG A 192 2.05 -21.81 22.67
CA ARG A 192 2.39 -23.12 23.25
C ARG A 192 3.76 -23.64 22.83
N ALA A 193 4.22 -23.25 21.64
CA ALA A 193 5.50 -23.67 21.09
C ALA A 193 6.68 -22.87 21.64
N GLN A 194 6.43 -21.76 22.35
CA GLN A 194 7.47 -20.95 22.96
C GLN A 194 8.15 -21.71 24.10
N SER A 195 9.47 -21.70 24.10
CA SER A 195 10.29 -22.31 25.15
C SER A 195 10.22 -21.50 26.45
N SER A 196 10.75 -22.06 27.54
CA SER A 196 10.95 -21.34 28.80
C SER A 196 11.94 -20.17 28.73
N TYR A 197 12.78 -20.11 27.69
CA TYR A 197 13.73 -19.01 27.45
C TYR A 197 13.18 -17.97 26.46
N GLY A 198 11.97 -18.17 25.93
CA GLY A 198 11.28 -17.22 25.06
C GLY A 198 11.49 -17.44 23.56
N GLY A 199 12.29 -18.43 23.15
CA GLY A 199 12.51 -18.77 21.74
C GLY A 199 11.57 -19.86 21.20
N TRP A 200 11.74 -20.15 19.91
CA TRP A 200 11.07 -21.24 19.19
C TRP A 200 12.10 -22.08 18.44
N THR A 201 11.79 -23.34 18.15
CA THR A 201 12.61 -24.17 17.24
C THR A 201 11.91 -24.30 15.88
N TYR A 202 12.55 -25.00 14.95
CA TYR A 202 11.97 -25.29 13.63
C TYR A 202 10.67 -26.11 13.68
N SER A 203 10.37 -26.79 14.80
CA SER A 203 9.14 -27.57 15.01
C SER A 203 8.43 -27.16 16.30
N PRO A 204 7.09 -27.19 16.36
CA PRO A 204 6.36 -26.84 17.58
C PRO A 204 6.79 -27.70 18.79
N GLY A 205 7.09 -27.04 19.93
CA GLY A 205 7.36 -27.72 21.20
C GLY A 205 8.72 -28.44 21.32
N GLY A 206 9.65 -28.20 20.39
CA GLY A 206 10.90 -28.96 20.28
C GLY A 206 12.11 -28.45 21.08
N GLY A 207 11.97 -27.45 21.94
CA GLY A 207 13.08 -26.89 22.74
C GLY A 207 13.32 -25.40 22.51
N ASP A 208 14.55 -24.94 22.72
CA ASP A 208 14.98 -23.56 22.44
C ASP A 208 16.18 -23.57 21.50
N GLU A 209 15.96 -23.11 20.27
CA GLU A 209 17.01 -22.65 19.40
C GLU A 209 16.78 -21.15 19.32
N GLY A 210 17.56 -20.33 20.03
CA GLY A 210 17.41 -18.88 20.13
C GLY A 210 17.54 -18.09 18.80
N SER A 211 17.22 -18.73 17.67
CA SER A 211 17.34 -18.30 16.29
C SER A 211 15.98 -18.11 15.60
N VAL A 212 14.93 -18.88 15.95
CA VAL A 212 13.62 -18.71 15.28
C VAL A 212 12.84 -17.57 15.95
N THR A 213 12.93 -16.38 15.36
CA THR A 213 12.03 -15.27 15.70
C THR A 213 10.73 -15.46 14.91
N VAL A 214 9.69 -16.00 15.55
CA VAL A 214 8.33 -15.92 15.02
C VAL A 214 7.79 -14.55 15.40
N THR A 215 7.58 -13.68 14.42
CA THR A 215 6.97 -12.34 14.60
C THR A 215 5.47 -12.41 14.82
#